data_AF-A0A7D7V9X8-F1
#
_entry.id   AF-A0A7D7V9X8-F1
#
_cell.length_a   1.000
_cell.length_b   1.000
_cell.length_c   1.000
_cell.angle_alpha   90.00
_cell.angle_beta   90.00
_cell.angle_gamma   90.00
#
_symmetry.space_group_name_H-M   'P 1'
#
loop_
_entity.id
_entity.type
_entity.pdbx_description
1 polymer ?
#
loop_
_entity_poly.entity_id
_entity_poly.type
_entity_poly.pdbx_seq_one_letter_code
_entity_poly.pdbx_strand_id
1 'polypeptide(L)'
;MTGIDSMLSQHIKKILETQLGKKIASKIKQELHLWYQIDLDDAVTQFEKLDRVLTEIYGKSSAKSLEKRFLKLIIDANSIKNRSYQYQTITVTEPQLVQTVLTVIEDESFRKIFRVMTKGDLSFEKILEISDIGLTRASAYRKMESLVKTGLIMETGYIMGDNGRKVKTYKKTFDGIDIRLNRGAVSLMMTINNETFQDSVILNTVFASS
;
A
#
# COMPACT_ATOMS: atom_id res chain seq x y z
N MET A 1 6.68 6.67 -0.94
CA MET A 1 5.59 5.73 -1.28
C MET A 1 4.25 6.33 -0.92
N THR A 2 3.22 6.00 -1.68
CA THR A 2 1.85 6.46 -1.47
C THR A 2 0.90 5.27 -1.54
N GLY A 3 -0.14 5.27 -0.68
CA GLY A 3 -1.22 4.29 -0.74
C GLY A 3 -0.78 2.83 -0.61
N ILE A 4 -1.11 2.01 -1.61
CA ILE A 4 -0.90 0.55 -1.59
C ILE A 4 0.57 0.22 -1.38
N ASP A 5 1.48 1.00 -1.95
CA ASP A 5 2.91 0.79 -1.81
C ASP A 5 3.37 0.90 -0.35
N SER A 6 2.85 1.89 0.38
CA SER A 6 3.10 2.04 1.82
C SER A 6 2.51 0.88 2.63
N MET A 7 1.35 0.37 2.21
CA MET A 7 0.71 -0.79 2.83
C MET A 7 1.53 -2.07 2.60
N LEU A 8 1.97 -2.34 1.37
CA LEU A 8 2.70 -3.57 1.02
C LEU A 8 4.13 -3.58 1.56
N SER A 9 4.83 -2.43 1.49
CA SER A 9 6.25 -2.33 1.87
C SER A 9 6.55 -2.82 3.29
N GLN A 10 5.70 -2.45 4.25
CA GLN A 10 5.84 -2.86 5.65
C GLN A 10 5.87 -4.38 5.81
N HIS A 11 5.09 -5.09 5.00
CA HIS A 11 5.00 -6.55 5.04
C HIS A 11 6.07 -7.22 4.16
N ILE A 12 6.43 -6.62 3.02
CA ILE A 12 7.51 -7.11 2.14
C ILE A 12 8.83 -7.17 2.90
N LYS A 13 9.19 -6.12 3.64
CA LYS A 13 10.43 -6.09 4.44
C LYS A 13 10.54 -7.32 5.35
N LYS A 14 9.48 -7.57 6.14
CA LYS A 14 9.42 -8.70 7.08
C LYS A 14 9.52 -10.05 6.35
N ILE A 15 8.91 -10.16 5.18
CA ILE A 15 8.95 -11.37 4.35
C ILE A 15 10.36 -11.60 3.78
N LEU A 16 11.02 -10.55 3.26
CA LEU A 16 12.38 -10.65 2.72
C LEU A 16 13.37 -11.15 3.78
N GLU A 17 13.29 -10.61 5.00
CA GLU A 17 14.20 -11.00 6.08
C GLU A 17 13.97 -12.44 6.58
N THR A 18 12.74 -12.93 6.52
CA THR A 18 12.37 -14.26 7.02
C THR A 18 12.48 -15.37 5.97
N GLN A 19 12.19 -15.10 4.70
CA GLN A 19 12.11 -16.13 3.64
C GLN A 19 13.42 -16.40 2.91
N LEU A 20 14.32 -15.42 2.84
CA LEU A 20 15.54 -15.53 2.01
C LEU A 20 16.69 -16.25 2.73
N GLY A 21 16.65 -16.34 4.05
CA GLY A 21 17.76 -16.84 4.85
C GLY A 21 18.93 -15.85 4.92
N LYS A 22 19.71 -15.92 6.01
CA LYS A 22 20.71 -14.89 6.38
C LYS A 22 21.74 -14.60 5.29
N LYS A 23 22.27 -15.65 4.63
CA LYS A 23 23.34 -15.50 3.62
C LYS A 23 22.85 -14.75 2.38
N ILE A 24 21.68 -15.09 1.87
CA ILE A 24 21.10 -14.44 0.68
C ILE A 24 20.67 -13.02 1.00
N ALA A 25 19.99 -12.82 2.14
CA ALA A 25 19.61 -11.48 2.58
C ALA A 25 20.83 -10.56 2.72
N SER A 26 21.95 -11.08 3.22
CA SER A 26 23.22 -10.33 3.30
C SER A 26 23.76 -9.96 1.92
N LYS A 27 23.71 -10.89 0.94
CA LYS A 27 24.15 -10.61 -0.43
C LYS A 27 23.30 -9.51 -1.07
N ILE A 28 21.98 -9.58 -0.95
CA ILE A 28 21.07 -8.56 -1.49
C ILE A 28 21.34 -7.19 -0.84
N LYS A 29 21.49 -7.14 0.50
CA LYS A 29 21.84 -5.90 1.22
C LYS A 29 23.16 -5.30 0.73
N GLN A 30 24.16 -6.14 0.48
CA GLN A 30 25.45 -5.69 -0.05
C GLN A 30 25.32 -5.10 -1.45
N GLU A 31 24.62 -5.77 -2.37
CA GLU A 31 24.43 -5.27 -3.74
C GLU A 31 23.61 -3.97 -3.77
N LEU A 32 22.55 -3.87 -2.97
CA LEU A 32 21.76 -2.63 -2.82
C LEU A 32 22.63 -1.45 -2.37
N HIS A 33 23.51 -1.68 -1.40
CA HIS A 33 24.43 -0.65 -0.92
C HIS A 33 25.46 -0.28 -1.99
N LEU A 34 26.07 -1.26 -2.65
CA LEU A 34 27.07 -1.03 -3.69
C LEU A 34 26.51 -0.23 -4.88
N TRP A 35 25.32 -0.58 -5.34
CA TRP A 35 24.76 -0.03 -6.57
C TRP A 35 24.04 1.29 -6.35
N TYR A 36 23.38 1.44 -5.19
CA TYR A 36 22.45 2.54 -4.96
C TYR A 36 22.67 3.28 -3.64
N GLN A 37 23.60 2.83 -2.79
CA GLN A 37 23.86 3.42 -1.47
C GLN A 37 22.62 3.40 -0.57
N ILE A 38 21.77 2.37 -0.71
CA ILE A 38 20.54 2.21 0.06
C ILE A 38 20.56 0.93 0.89
N ASP A 39 19.82 0.93 2.00
CA ASP A 39 19.56 -0.27 2.77
C ASP A 39 18.29 -1.00 2.27
N LEU A 40 17.89 -2.06 2.97
CA LEU A 40 16.69 -2.83 2.59
C LEU A 40 15.39 -2.03 2.82
N ASP A 41 15.36 -1.12 3.79
CA ASP A 41 14.18 -0.32 4.13
C ASP A 41 13.90 0.69 3.01
N ASP A 42 14.95 1.33 2.54
CA ASP A 42 14.93 2.20 1.38
C ASP A 42 14.64 1.44 0.08
N ALA A 43 15.16 0.22 -0.06
CA ALA A 43 14.98 -0.61 -1.26
C ALA A 43 13.54 -1.10 -1.44
N VAL A 44 12.83 -1.40 -0.36
CA VAL A 44 11.41 -1.74 -0.46
C VAL A 44 10.60 -0.50 -0.88
N THR A 45 11.04 0.70 -0.49
CA THR A 45 10.43 1.98 -0.91
C THR A 45 10.72 2.31 -2.38
N GLN A 46 11.89 1.92 -2.86
CA GLN A 46 12.38 2.10 -4.24
C GLN A 46 12.41 0.73 -4.93
N PHE A 47 11.23 0.10 -5.01
CA PHE A 47 11.11 -1.32 -5.34
C PHE A 47 11.72 -1.69 -6.71
N GLU A 48 11.76 -0.75 -7.65
CA GLU A 48 12.43 -0.90 -8.94
C GLU A 48 13.96 -1.14 -8.81
N LYS A 49 14.60 -0.59 -7.77
CA LYS A 49 16.01 -0.85 -7.47
C LYS A 49 16.21 -2.24 -6.88
N LEU A 50 15.26 -2.69 -6.05
CA LEU A 50 15.25 -4.06 -5.54
C LEU A 50 15.06 -5.08 -6.67
N ASP A 51 14.11 -4.86 -7.58
CA ASP A 51 13.90 -5.71 -8.77
C ASP A 51 15.18 -5.83 -9.60
N ARG A 52 15.89 -4.72 -9.83
CA ARG A 52 17.17 -4.73 -10.56
C ARG A 52 18.23 -5.60 -9.88
N VAL A 53 18.41 -5.46 -8.56
CA VAL A 53 19.35 -6.29 -7.80
C VAL A 53 18.95 -7.77 -7.82
N LEU A 54 17.66 -8.08 -7.65
CA LEU A 54 17.17 -9.45 -7.72
C LEU A 54 17.37 -10.04 -9.11
N THR A 55 17.10 -9.27 -10.16
CA THR A 55 17.27 -9.65 -11.57
C THR A 55 18.73 -9.93 -11.88
N GLU A 56 19.68 -9.16 -11.35
CA GLU A 56 21.11 -9.44 -11.51
C GLU A 56 21.51 -10.75 -10.82
N ILE A 57 21.08 -10.95 -9.57
CA ILE A 57 21.51 -12.11 -8.79
C ILE A 57 20.92 -13.43 -9.34
N TYR A 58 19.67 -13.39 -9.81
CA TYR A 58 18.90 -14.60 -10.11
C TYR A 58 18.50 -14.74 -11.58
N GLY A 59 18.70 -13.71 -12.40
CA GLY A 59 18.10 -13.58 -13.72
C GLY A 59 16.62 -13.17 -13.66
N LYS A 60 16.15 -12.54 -14.75
CA LYS A 60 14.82 -11.91 -14.85
C LYS A 60 13.67 -12.83 -14.43
N SER A 61 13.62 -14.06 -14.95
CA SER A 61 12.50 -14.98 -14.68
C SER A 61 12.44 -15.43 -13.23
N SER A 62 13.61 -15.71 -12.63
CA SER A 62 13.71 -16.16 -11.24
C SER A 62 13.41 -15.03 -10.26
N ALA A 63 13.93 -13.82 -10.53
CA ALA A 63 13.63 -12.63 -9.74
C ALA A 63 12.12 -12.35 -9.72
N LYS A 64 11.49 -12.33 -10.90
CA LYS A 64 10.03 -12.14 -11.02
C LYS A 64 9.22 -13.18 -10.25
N SER A 65 9.62 -14.44 -10.32
CA SER A 65 8.97 -15.53 -9.58
C SER A 65 9.10 -15.36 -8.08
N LEU A 66 10.27 -14.93 -7.62
CA LEU A 66 10.57 -14.65 -6.23
C LEU A 66 9.75 -13.46 -5.69
N GLU A 67 9.66 -12.36 -6.44
CA GLU A 67 8.82 -11.21 -6.10
C GLU A 67 7.33 -11.57 -6.03
N LYS A 68 6.82 -12.31 -7.03
CA LYS A 68 5.45 -12.83 -7.02
C LYS A 68 5.21 -13.70 -5.79
N ARG A 69 6.18 -14.54 -5.40
CA ARG A 69 6.10 -15.37 -4.20
C ARG A 69 6.04 -14.52 -2.92
N PHE A 70 6.83 -13.45 -2.81
CA PHE A 70 6.77 -12.55 -1.66
C PHE A 70 5.43 -11.82 -1.58
N LEU A 71 4.97 -11.24 -2.70
CA LEU A 71 3.68 -10.56 -2.73
C LEU A 71 2.52 -11.50 -2.45
N LYS A 72 2.57 -12.75 -2.93
CA LYS A 72 1.52 -13.76 -2.69
C LYS A 72 1.30 -14.08 -1.20
N LEU A 73 2.30 -13.83 -0.34
CA LEU A 73 2.14 -13.96 1.11
C LEU A 73 1.36 -12.79 1.72
N ILE A 74 1.28 -11.65 1.01
CA ILE A 74 0.62 -10.42 1.45
C ILE A 74 -0.77 -10.30 0.82
N ILE A 75 -0.80 -10.42 -0.49
CA ILE A 75 -1.97 -10.28 -1.34
C ILE A 75 -2.05 -11.44 -2.35
N ASP A 76 -3.24 -12.00 -2.49
CA ASP A 76 -3.60 -12.76 -3.68
C ASP A 76 -4.15 -11.81 -4.76
N ALA A 77 -3.36 -11.67 -5.81
CA ALA A 77 -3.60 -10.84 -6.98
C ALA A 77 -4.20 -11.62 -8.16
N ASN A 78 -4.66 -12.87 -7.96
CA ASN A 78 -5.23 -13.71 -9.03
C ASN A 78 -6.45 -13.07 -9.73
N SER A 79 -7.11 -12.11 -9.08
CA SER A 79 -8.25 -11.36 -9.61
C SER A 79 -7.87 -10.04 -10.31
N ILE A 80 -6.58 -9.69 -10.39
CA ILE A 80 -6.14 -8.57 -11.23
C ILE A 80 -6.42 -8.96 -12.68
N LYS A 81 -7.38 -8.27 -13.29
CA LYS A 81 -7.75 -8.47 -14.68
C LYS A 81 -6.88 -7.58 -15.57
N ASN A 82 -7.00 -7.75 -16.88
CA ASN A 82 -6.27 -6.96 -17.86
C ASN A 82 -6.39 -5.45 -17.58
N ARG A 83 -5.38 -4.63 -17.96
CA ARG A 83 -5.28 -3.20 -17.57
C ARG A 83 -6.43 -2.31 -18.08
N SER A 84 -7.33 -2.85 -18.89
CA SER A 84 -8.50 -2.16 -19.46
C SER A 84 -9.69 -2.02 -18.51
N TYR A 85 -9.69 -2.72 -17.37
CA TYR A 85 -10.76 -2.58 -16.39
C TYR A 85 -10.56 -1.34 -15.52
N GLN A 86 -11.65 -0.60 -15.30
CA GLN A 86 -11.69 0.60 -14.45
C GLN A 86 -11.31 0.29 -13.00
N TYR A 87 -11.57 -0.93 -12.54
CA TYR A 87 -11.29 -1.39 -11.19
C TYR A 87 -10.52 -2.70 -11.21
N GLN A 88 -9.57 -2.83 -10.29
CA GLN A 88 -8.81 -4.03 -10.01
C GLN A 88 -9.19 -4.55 -8.63
N THR A 89 -9.01 -5.85 -8.43
CA THR A 89 -9.31 -6.50 -7.16
C THR A 89 -8.07 -7.21 -6.64
N ILE A 90 -7.67 -6.89 -5.42
CA ILE A 90 -6.62 -7.58 -4.68
C ILE A 90 -7.23 -8.23 -3.44
N THR A 91 -6.79 -9.43 -3.10
CA THR A 91 -7.23 -10.10 -1.86
C THR A 91 -6.10 -10.07 -0.84
N VAL A 92 -6.24 -9.31 0.23
CA VAL A 92 -5.29 -9.31 1.34
C VAL A 92 -5.45 -10.60 2.14
N THR A 93 -4.34 -11.32 2.32
CA THR A 93 -4.29 -12.62 3.01
C THR A 93 -3.34 -12.63 4.21
N GLU A 94 -2.46 -11.63 4.35
CA GLU A 94 -1.54 -11.58 5.48
C GLU A 94 -2.29 -11.20 6.77
N PRO A 95 -2.22 -12.02 7.84
CA PRO A 95 -3.07 -11.85 9.02
C PRO A 95 -2.93 -10.50 9.72
N GLN A 96 -1.73 -9.93 9.82
CA GLN A 96 -1.52 -8.64 10.49
C GLN A 96 -2.14 -7.49 9.69
N LEU A 97 -2.05 -7.54 8.36
CA LEU A 97 -2.68 -6.56 7.49
C LEU A 97 -4.19 -6.70 7.51
N VAL A 98 -4.72 -7.93 7.44
CA VAL A 98 -6.16 -8.20 7.61
C VAL A 98 -6.66 -7.60 8.93
N GLN A 99 -5.99 -7.89 10.04
CA GLN A 99 -6.37 -7.35 11.35
C GLN A 99 -6.30 -5.82 11.40
N THR A 100 -5.28 -5.22 10.79
CA THR A 100 -5.11 -3.76 10.73
C THR A 100 -6.29 -3.12 10.02
N VAL A 101 -6.68 -3.66 8.86
CA VAL A 101 -7.82 -3.13 8.09
C VAL A 101 -9.14 -3.37 8.82
N LEU A 102 -9.34 -4.55 9.43
CA LEU A 102 -10.54 -4.85 10.22
C LEU A 102 -10.71 -3.88 11.40
N THR A 103 -9.62 -3.61 12.13
CA THR A 103 -9.62 -2.65 13.24
C THR A 103 -9.99 -1.25 12.75
N VAL A 104 -9.50 -0.86 11.58
CA VAL A 104 -9.80 0.44 11.00
C VAL A 104 -11.27 0.55 10.58
N ILE A 105 -11.85 -0.49 9.94
CA ILE A 105 -13.25 -0.44 9.53
C ILE A 105 -14.22 -0.57 10.71
N GLU A 106 -13.81 -1.15 11.84
CA GLU A 106 -14.59 -1.24 13.09
C GLU A 106 -14.73 0.13 13.79
N ASP A 107 -13.78 1.03 13.58
CA ASP A 107 -13.82 2.38 14.15
C ASP A 107 -14.79 3.30 13.39
N GLU A 108 -15.78 3.83 14.12
CA GLU A 108 -16.80 4.73 13.53
C GLU A 108 -16.19 6.00 12.93
N SER A 109 -15.13 6.55 13.54
CA SER A 109 -14.51 7.78 13.04
C SER A 109 -13.85 7.54 11.68
N PHE A 110 -13.18 6.40 11.52
CA PHE A 110 -12.58 6.03 10.23
C PHE A 110 -13.64 5.77 9.16
N ARG A 111 -14.77 5.13 9.50
CA ARG A 111 -15.90 4.98 8.55
C ARG A 111 -16.45 6.32 8.09
N LYS A 112 -16.62 7.30 9.00
CA LYS A 112 -17.06 8.66 8.66
C LYS A 112 -16.06 9.37 7.75
N ILE A 113 -14.76 9.29 8.06
CA ILE A 113 -13.68 9.83 7.20
C ILE A 113 -13.77 9.24 5.80
N PHE A 114 -13.82 7.92 5.67
CA PHE A 114 -13.92 7.27 4.38
C PHE A 114 -15.18 7.67 3.62
N ARG A 115 -16.34 7.80 4.28
CA ARG A 115 -17.57 8.20 3.59
C ARG A 115 -17.43 9.56 2.89
N VAL A 116 -16.66 10.50 3.45
CA VAL A 116 -16.44 11.83 2.87
C VAL A 116 -15.46 11.80 1.71
N MET A 117 -14.44 10.95 1.77
CA MET A 117 -13.39 10.86 0.75
C MET A 117 -13.83 10.17 -0.55
N THR A 118 -15.13 9.92 -0.74
CA THR A 118 -15.70 9.48 -2.03
C THR A 118 -15.87 10.64 -3.02
N LYS A 119 -15.77 11.89 -2.55
CA LYS A 119 -15.98 13.11 -3.34
C LYS A 119 -14.72 13.60 -4.07
N GLY A 120 -13.72 12.73 -4.23
CA GLY A 120 -12.41 13.07 -4.79
C GLY A 120 -11.39 13.46 -3.72
N ASP A 121 -10.33 14.11 -4.18
CA ASP A 121 -9.15 14.44 -3.38
C ASP A 121 -9.44 15.63 -2.45
N LEU A 122 -9.20 15.46 -1.16
CA LEU A 122 -9.53 16.46 -0.14
C LEU A 122 -8.36 16.72 0.81
N SER A 123 -8.27 17.95 1.33
CA SER A 123 -7.34 18.24 2.42
C SER A 123 -7.82 17.62 3.73
N PHE A 124 -6.90 17.38 4.67
CA PHE A 124 -7.26 16.91 6.01
C PHE A 124 -8.27 17.82 6.70
N GLU A 125 -8.09 19.14 6.61
CA GLU A 125 -9.02 20.10 7.21
C GLU A 125 -10.44 19.90 6.65
N LYS A 126 -10.58 19.76 5.33
CA LYS A 126 -11.88 19.57 4.70
C LYS A 126 -12.51 18.21 5.02
N ILE A 127 -11.69 17.15 5.10
CA ILE A 127 -12.15 15.82 5.52
C ILE A 127 -12.69 15.89 6.95
N LEU A 128 -11.97 16.51 7.87
CA LEU A 128 -12.36 16.60 9.28
C LEU A 128 -13.59 17.50 9.48
N GLU A 129 -13.70 18.58 8.73
CA GLU A 129 -14.86 19.47 8.72
C GLU A 129 -16.14 18.74 8.28
N ILE A 130 -16.09 18.00 7.17
CA ILE A 130 -17.29 17.34 6.62
C ILE A 130 -17.62 16.05 7.38
N SER A 131 -16.61 15.32 7.88
CA SER A 131 -16.83 14.00 8.50
C SER A 131 -17.45 14.08 9.90
N ASP A 132 -17.36 15.24 10.56
CA ASP A 132 -17.94 15.52 11.88
C ASP A 132 -17.76 14.36 12.87
N ILE A 133 -16.50 13.97 13.07
CA ILE A 133 -16.15 12.81 13.91
C ILE A 133 -16.19 13.11 15.41
N GLY A 134 -16.53 14.34 15.83
CA GLY A 134 -16.67 14.72 17.24
C GLY A 134 -15.36 14.64 18.07
N LEU A 135 -14.20 14.60 17.42
CA LEU A 135 -12.90 14.51 18.08
C LEU A 135 -12.20 15.87 18.19
N THR A 136 -11.32 16.01 19.18
CA THR A 136 -10.39 17.15 19.23
C THR A 136 -9.50 17.15 17.98
N ARG A 137 -9.14 18.35 17.49
CA ARG A 137 -8.32 18.51 16.29
C ARG A 137 -7.04 17.67 16.34
N ALA A 138 -6.31 17.68 17.45
CA ALA A 138 -5.09 16.88 17.60
C ALA A 138 -5.34 15.37 17.52
N SER A 139 -6.47 14.87 18.02
CA SER A 139 -6.83 13.44 17.95
C SER A 139 -7.27 13.04 16.55
N ALA A 140 -8.03 13.91 15.89
CA ALA A 140 -8.46 13.75 14.51
C ALA A 140 -7.26 13.69 13.54
N TYR A 141 -6.30 14.60 13.68
CA TYR A 141 -5.07 14.58 12.86
C TYR A 141 -4.23 13.31 13.11
N ARG A 142 -4.07 12.87 14.37
CA ARG A 142 -3.38 11.61 14.67
C ARG A 142 -4.03 10.40 14.00
N LYS A 143 -5.37 10.39 13.93
CA LYS A 143 -6.12 9.37 13.18
C LYS A 143 -5.84 9.42 11.68
N MET A 144 -5.83 10.61 11.08
CA MET A 144 -5.48 10.78 9.65
C MET A 144 -4.06 10.29 9.35
N GLU A 145 -3.08 10.65 10.18
CA GLU A 145 -1.70 10.18 10.07
C GLU A 145 -1.60 8.65 10.16
N SER A 146 -2.41 8.02 11.04
CA SER A 146 -2.48 6.57 11.11
C SER A 146 -3.00 5.94 9.81
N LEU A 147 -3.96 6.57 9.13
CA LEU A 147 -4.46 6.09 7.84
C LEU A 147 -3.42 6.24 6.72
N VAL A 148 -2.66 7.34 6.72
CA VAL A 148 -1.54 7.53 5.77
C VAL A 148 -0.47 6.48 6.02
N LYS A 149 -0.08 6.29 7.29
CA LYS A 149 0.96 5.35 7.69
C LYS A 149 0.61 3.91 7.35
N THR A 150 -0.66 3.52 7.46
CA THR A 150 -1.15 2.18 7.09
C THR A 150 -1.37 2.02 5.59
N GLY A 151 -1.26 3.10 4.80
CA GLY A 151 -1.48 3.07 3.36
C GLY A 151 -2.95 2.93 2.94
N LEU A 152 -3.90 3.20 3.85
CA LEU A 152 -5.33 3.18 3.54
C LEU A 152 -5.84 4.48 2.91
N ILE A 153 -5.08 5.56 3.09
CA ILE A 153 -5.22 6.80 2.33
C ILE A 153 -3.84 7.21 1.80
N MET A 154 -3.84 8.02 0.73
CA MET A 154 -2.64 8.46 0.06
C MET A 154 -2.67 9.94 -0.24
N GLU A 155 -1.52 10.60 -0.11
CA GLU A 155 -1.31 11.96 -0.60
C GLU A 155 -1.34 11.95 -2.13
N THR A 156 -2.10 12.86 -2.74
CA THR A 156 -2.29 12.94 -4.19
C THR A 156 -1.73 14.21 -4.81
N GLY A 157 -1.44 15.22 -3.99
CA GLY A 157 -0.96 16.50 -4.46
C GLY A 157 -1.26 17.62 -3.48
N TYR A 158 -1.49 18.81 -4.03
CA TYR A 158 -1.72 20.03 -3.26
C TYR A 158 -2.81 20.88 -3.90
N ILE A 159 -3.60 21.54 -3.06
CA ILE A 159 -4.48 22.65 -3.42
C ILE A 159 -3.94 23.94 -2.81
N MET A 160 -4.30 25.09 -3.38
CA MET A 160 -4.02 26.38 -2.76
C MET A 160 -5.08 26.64 -1.70
N GLY A 161 -4.67 26.77 -0.44
CA GLY A 161 -5.55 27.17 0.64
C GLY A 161 -5.87 28.66 0.59
N ASP A 162 -6.85 29.09 1.39
CA ASP A 162 -7.36 30.46 1.42
C ASP A 162 -6.29 31.52 1.74
N ASN A 163 -5.21 31.11 2.42
CA ASN A 163 -4.05 31.93 2.76
C ASN A 163 -2.93 31.89 1.70
N GLY A 164 -3.18 31.32 0.52
CA GLY A 164 -2.22 31.15 -0.56
C GLY A 164 -1.15 30.08 -0.31
N ARG A 165 -1.23 29.30 0.79
CA ARG A 165 -0.29 28.20 1.06
C ARG A 165 -0.73 26.92 0.35
N LYS A 166 0.24 26.12 -0.07
CA LYS A 166 -0.01 24.76 -0.58
C LYS A 166 -0.45 23.85 0.57
N VAL A 167 -1.61 23.23 0.41
CA VAL A 167 -2.19 22.28 1.36
C VAL A 167 -2.31 20.92 0.70
N LYS A 168 -1.77 19.88 1.35
CA LYS A 168 -1.80 18.51 0.85
C LYS A 168 -3.23 18.00 0.67
N THR A 169 -3.45 17.26 -0.41
CA THR A 169 -4.70 16.54 -0.68
C THR A 169 -4.51 15.04 -0.57
N TYR A 170 -5.59 14.35 -0.24
CA TYR A 170 -5.59 12.93 0.02
C TYR A 170 -6.82 12.24 -0.58
N LYS A 171 -6.62 11.01 -1.04
CA LYS A 171 -7.68 10.09 -1.47
C LYS A 171 -7.57 8.73 -0.77
N LYS A 172 -8.64 7.96 -0.78
CA LYS A 172 -8.57 6.56 -0.33
C LYS A 172 -7.81 5.72 -1.32
N THR A 173 -7.16 4.69 -0.80
CA THR A 173 -6.42 3.72 -1.59
C THR A 173 -7.32 2.59 -2.13
N PHE A 174 -8.58 2.54 -1.71
CA PHE A 174 -9.58 1.57 -2.12
C PHE A 174 -10.94 2.22 -2.32
N ASP A 175 -11.75 1.60 -3.18
CA ASP A 175 -13.14 1.96 -3.43
C ASP A 175 -14.11 1.11 -2.60
N GLY A 176 -13.73 -0.14 -2.32
CA GLY A 176 -14.54 -1.08 -1.53
C GLY A 176 -13.72 -2.16 -0.84
N ILE A 177 -14.25 -2.69 0.26
CA ILE A 177 -13.66 -3.81 1.01
C ILE A 177 -14.77 -4.82 1.27
N ASP A 178 -14.60 -6.04 0.77
CA ASP A 178 -15.44 -7.19 1.09
C ASP A 178 -14.67 -8.15 2.01
N ILE A 179 -15.30 -8.53 3.12
CA ILE A 179 -14.72 -9.50 4.06
C ILE A 179 -15.13 -10.90 3.62
N ARG A 180 -14.16 -11.79 3.46
CA ARG A 180 -14.38 -13.20 3.13
C ARG A 180 -13.97 -14.09 4.28
N LEU A 181 -14.85 -15.01 4.66
CA LEU A 181 -14.57 -16.07 5.61
C LEU A 181 -14.59 -17.41 4.87
N ASN A 182 -13.46 -18.10 4.81
CA ASN A 182 -13.34 -19.39 4.15
C ASN A 182 -12.64 -20.39 5.07
N ARG A 183 -13.36 -21.45 5.49
CA ARG A 183 -12.86 -22.50 6.40
C ARG A 183 -12.18 -21.92 7.67
N GLY A 184 -12.76 -20.86 8.22
CA GLY A 184 -12.25 -20.17 9.41
C GLY A 184 -11.15 -19.14 9.14
N ALA A 185 -10.56 -19.08 7.95
CA ALA A 185 -9.61 -18.04 7.56
C ALA A 185 -10.35 -16.79 7.07
N VAL A 186 -9.96 -15.62 7.57
CA VAL A 186 -10.46 -14.32 7.13
C VAL A 186 -9.51 -13.73 6.11
N SER A 187 -10.06 -13.26 4.98
CA SER A 187 -9.35 -12.46 3.99
C SER A 187 -10.17 -11.26 3.58
N LEU A 188 -9.50 -10.24 3.03
CA LEU A 188 -10.16 -9.00 2.61
C LEU A 188 -9.99 -8.82 1.12
N MET A 189 -11.08 -8.76 0.39
CA MET A 189 -11.06 -8.40 -1.00
C MET A 189 -11.19 -6.88 -1.12
N MET A 190 -10.13 -6.21 -1.54
CA MET A 190 -10.09 -4.77 -1.76
C MET A 190 -10.26 -4.46 -3.24
N THR A 191 -11.25 -3.64 -3.55
CA THR A 191 -11.44 -3.05 -4.88
C THR A 191 -10.69 -1.74 -4.93
N ILE A 192 -9.84 -1.57 -5.95
CA ILE A 192 -9.01 -0.38 -6.15
C ILE A 192 -9.22 0.12 -7.58
N ASN A 193 -9.28 1.43 -7.79
CA ASN A 193 -9.35 1.99 -9.13
C ASN A 193 -8.04 1.76 -9.89
N ASN A 194 -8.13 1.75 -11.23
CA ASN A 194 -6.99 1.48 -12.09
C ASN A 194 -5.87 2.53 -11.93
N GLU A 195 -6.20 3.79 -11.65
CA GLU A 195 -5.22 4.85 -11.40
C GLU A 195 -4.31 4.46 -10.21
N THR A 196 -4.91 4.12 -9.07
CA THR A 196 -4.20 3.67 -7.86
C THR A 196 -3.36 2.42 -8.12
N PHE A 197 -3.84 1.52 -8.99
CA PHE A 197 -3.08 0.35 -9.41
C PHE A 197 -1.87 0.74 -10.29
N GLN A 198 -2.05 1.62 -11.27
CA GLN A 198 -0.97 2.08 -12.16
C GLN A 198 0.02 3.01 -11.46
N ASP A 199 -0.36 3.66 -10.36
CA ASP A 199 0.53 4.49 -9.55
C ASP A 199 1.41 3.66 -8.60
N SER A 200 1.01 2.40 -8.31
CA SER A 200 1.77 1.51 -7.45
C SER A 200 3.02 0.98 -8.17
N VAL A 201 4.20 1.33 -7.67
CA VAL A 201 5.46 0.84 -8.19
C VAL A 201 5.60 -0.64 -7.93
N ILE A 202 5.21 -1.12 -6.74
CA ILE A 202 5.28 -2.55 -6.38
C ILE A 202 4.37 -3.38 -7.30
N LEU A 203 3.09 -3.02 -7.40
CA LEU A 203 2.15 -3.81 -8.18
C LEU A 203 2.51 -3.81 -9.66
N ASN A 204 2.96 -2.67 -10.21
CA ASN A 204 3.44 -2.61 -11.58
C ASN A 204 4.68 -3.47 -11.80
N THR A 205 5.67 -3.33 -10.92
CA THR A 205 6.93 -4.06 -11.02
C THR A 205 6.68 -5.56 -10.97
N VAL A 206 5.71 -6.06 -10.20
CA VAL A 206 5.48 -7.51 -10.06
C VAL A 206 4.46 -8.08 -11.05
N PHE A 207 3.38 -7.36 -11.36
CA PHE A 207 2.27 -7.90 -12.15
C PHE A 207 2.19 -7.35 -13.57
N ALA A 208 2.67 -6.13 -13.81
CA ALA A 208 2.38 -5.43 -15.06
C ALA A 208 3.32 -5.79 -16.23
N SER A 209 4.41 -6.53 -15.98
CA SER A 209 5.36 -7.03 -17.01
C SER A 209 5.09 -8.49 -17.45
N SER A 210 3.84 -8.95 -17.38
CA SER A 210 3.44 -10.29 -17.87
C SER A 210 2.76 -10.15 -19.23
#